data_AF-A0A1H9RUT4-F1
#
_entry.id   AF-A0A1H9RUT4-F1
#
_cell.length_a   1.000
_cell.length_b   1.000
_cell.length_c   1.000
_cell.angle_alpha   90.00
_cell.angle_beta   90.00
_cell.angle_gamma   90.00
#
_symmetry.space_group_name_H-M   'P 1'
#
loop_
_entity.id
_entity.type
_entity.pdbx_description
1 polymer ?
#
loop_
_entity_poly.entity_id
_entity_poly.type
_entity_poly.pdbx_seq_one_letter_code
_entity_poly.pdbx_strand_id
1 'polypeptide(L)'
;MSQVFHDFYKEHLIRSSWKNKKRPVLLNSWEAMYFDFNQEKILEVAEEASKLGIELFVLDDGWFGKRNSDTGSLGNWTENKEKLPDGLAHLAKAIKEKGMLFGLWFELEMVSDDTDLFKEYPEWVIGNPEKIFRMVVTNLCLILAIQKWLKQFTIKWHTCYRYQRCRLITLN
;
A
#
# COMPACT_ATOMS: atom_id res chain seq x y z
N MET A 1 14.34 -2.33 -33.58
CA MET A 1 13.20 -3.15 -33.10
C MET A 1 12.65 -2.64 -31.77
N SER A 2 13.46 -2.41 -30.74
CA SER A 2 12.97 -1.94 -29.42
C SER A 2 12.22 -0.60 -29.45
N GLN A 3 12.65 0.37 -30.27
CA GLN A 3 11.96 1.66 -30.43
C GLN A 3 10.54 1.49 -31.00
N VAL A 4 10.36 0.61 -31.99
CA VAL A 4 9.05 0.32 -32.59
C VAL A 4 8.08 -0.25 -31.55
N PHE A 5 8.53 -1.20 -30.73
CA PHE A 5 7.70 -1.74 -29.64
C PHE A 5 7.47 -0.72 -28.53
N HIS A 6 8.46 0.13 -28.21
CA HIS A 6 8.30 1.21 -27.24
C HIS A 6 7.19 2.17 -27.66
N ASP A 7 7.20 2.63 -28.91
CA ASP A 7 6.20 3.54 -29.44
C ASP A 7 4.83 2.87 -29.52
N PHE A 8 4.77 1.62 -29.98
CA PHE A 8 3.53 0.85 -30.01
C PHE A 8 2.91 0.70 -28.61
N TYR A 9 3.70 0.35 -27.60
CA TYR A 9 3.18 0.20 -26.23
C TYR A 9 2.74 1.52 -25.63
N LYS A 10 3.47 2.61 -25.88
CA LYS A 10 3.04 3.94 -25.45
C LYS A 10 1.71 4.29 -26.10
N GLU A 11 1.58 4.17 -27.41
CA GLU A 11 0.37 4.67 -28.08
C GLU A 11 -0.83 3.73 -28.00
N HIS A 12 -0.64 2.43 -27.85
CA HIS A 12 -1.72 1.45 -27.97
C HIS A 12 -1.93 0.52 -26.77
N LEU A 13 -1.05 0.53 -25.77
CA LEU A 13 -1.17 -0.34 -24.59
C LEU A 13 -1.30 0.42 -23.26
N ILE A 14 -0.48 1.45 -23.04
CA ILE A 14 -0.46 2.19 -21.77
C ILE A 14 -1.69 3.09 -21.65
N ARG A 15 -2.65 2.70 -20.78
CA ARG A 15 -3.90 3.45 -20.51
C ARG A 15 -3.78 4.56 -19.47
N SER A 16 -2.65 4.64 -18.77
CA SER A 16 -2.46 5.55 -17.64
C SER A 16 -2.43 7.02 -18.09
N SER A 17 -3.03 7.91 -17.29
CA SER A 17 -2.89 9.37 -17.46
C SER A 17 -1.43 9.86 -17.31
N TRP A 18 -0.54 9.00 -16.85
CA TRP A 18 0.91 9.24 -16.75
C TRP A 18 1.69 8.87 -18.02
N LYS A 19 1.04 8.37 -19.08
CA LYS A 19 1.70 7.95 -20.33
C LYS A 19 2.74 8.98 -20.83
N ASN A 20 2.34 10.25 -20.88
CA ASN A 20 3.14 11.35 -21.42
C ASN A 20 3.62 12.31 -20.32
N LYS A 21 3.67 11.85 -19.06
CA LYS A 21 4.12 12.65 -17.92
C LYS A 21 5.42 12.08 -17.36
N LYS A 22 6.34 12.94 -16.95
CA LYS A 22 7.51 12.50 -16.17
C LYS A 22 7.04 11.88 -14.86
N ARG A 23 7.69 10.79 -14.46
CA ARG A 23 7.41 10.12 -13.18
C ARG A 23 8.17 10.84 -12.08
N PRO A 24 7.59 10.94 -10.86
CA PRO A 24 8.26 11.61 -9.76
C PRO A 24 9.50 10.82 -9.33
N VAL A 25 10.54 11.53 -8.92
CA VAL A 25 11.67 10.95 -8.19
C VAL A 25 11.16 10.55 -6.81
N LEU A 26 11.37 9.29 -6.43
CA LEU A 26 10.80 8.73 -5.22
C LEU A 26 11.87 8.28 -4.21
N LEU A 27 11.49 8.31 -2.94
CA LEU A 27 12.16 7.58 -1.86
C LEU A 27 11.21 6.48 -1.37
N ASN A 28 11.72 5.26 -1.32
CA ASN A 28 11.00 4.12 -0.76
C ASN A 28 11.62 3.75 0.60
N SER A 29 10.78 3.50 1.60
CA SER A 29 11.22 3.24 2.98
C SER A 29 11.84 1.87 3.22
N TRP A 30 11.75 0.92 2.27
CA TRP A 30 12.08 -0.49 2.48
C TRP A 30 13.50 -0.71 2.98
N GLU A 31 14.54 -0.42 2.19
CA GLU A 31 15.92 -0.66 2.64
C GLU A 31 16.38 0.29 3.75
N ALA A 32 15.67 1.40 3.96
CA ALA A 32 15.98 2.35 5.02
C ALA A 32 15.56 1.87 6.41
N MET A 33 14.47 1.10 6.50
CA MET A 33 13.86 0.75 7.79
C MET A 33 13.37 -0.70 7.90
N TYR A 34 13.25 -1.43 6.79
CA TYR A 34 12.56 -2.72 6.72
C TYR A 34 11.26 -2.68 7.53
N PHE A 35 11.07 -3.62 8.47
CA PHE A 35 9.92 -3.63 9.38
C PHE A 35 10.10 -2.78 10.64
N ASP A 36 11.30 -2.26 10.91
CA ASP A 36 11.64 -1.50 12.12
C ASP A 36 11.45 0.01 11.90
N PHE A 37 10.18 0.40 11.85
CA PHE A 37 9.77 1.80 11.78
C PHE A 37 8.60 2.11 12.71
N ASN A 38 8.50 3.38 13.04
CA ASN A 38 7.34 4.00 13.66
C ASN A 38 7.03 5.33 12.92
N GLN A 39 5.93 5.96 13.30
CA GLN A 39 5.48 7.21 12.68
C GLN A 39 6.53 8.33 12.74
N GLU A 40 7.24 8.48 13.86
CA GLU A 40 8.26 9.52 14.04
C GLU A 40 9.42 9.35 13.07
N LYS A 41 10.00 8.14 13.02
CA LYS A 41 11.11 7.80 12.11
C LYS A 41 10.74 8.03 10.64
N ILE A 42 9.51 7.71 10.25
CA ILE A 42 9.03 8.00 8.88
C ILE A 42 9.04 9.51 8.60
N LEU A 43 8.56 10.33 9.54
CA LEU A 43 8.47 11.77 9.36
C LEU A 43 9.85 12.44 9.33
N GLU A 44 10.82 11.92 10.06
CA GLU A 44 12.23 12.34 10.01
C GLU A 44 12.83 12.07 8.62
N VAL A 45 12.70 10.84 8.11
CA VAL A 45 13.20 10.49 6.77
C VAL A 45 12.51 11.33 5.70
N ALA A 46 11.22 11.59 5.84
CA ALA A 46 10.48 12.43 4.91
C ALA A 46 10.92 13.90 4.94
N GLU A 47 11.30 14.42 6.09
CA GLU A 47 11.86 15.77 6.19
C GLU A 47 13.17 15.89 5.40
N GLU A 48 14.08 14.93 5.55
CA GLU A 48 15.33 14.92 4.79
C GLU A 48 15.10 14.69 3.29
N ALA A 49 14.16 13.81 2.93
CA ALA A 49 13.76 13.58 1.55
C ALA A 49 13.24 14.88 0.88
N SER A 50 12.43 15.66 1.60
CA SER A 50 11.91 16.94 1.12
C SER A 50 13.05 17.94 0.86
N LYS A 51 14.02 18.05 1.78
CA LYS A 51 15.21 18.92 1.62
C LYS A 51 16.06 18.56 0.40
N LEU A 52 16.11 17.27 0.05
CA LEU A 52 16.82 16.76 -1.13
C LEU A 52 16.03 16.92 -2.44
N GLY A 53 14.79 17.41 -2.39
CA GLY A 53 13.94 17.61 -3.57
C GLY A 53 13.29 16.31 -4.08
N ILE A 54 13.15 15.29 -3.23
CA ILE A 54 12.35 14.10 -3.57
C ILE A 54 10.89 14.50 -3.73
N GLU A 55 10.20 13.90 -4.71
CA GLU A 55 8.84 14.30 -5.12
C GLU A 55 7.76 13.32 -4.62
N LEU A 56 8.13 12.09 -4.25
CA LEU A 56 7.23 11.03 -3.80
C LEU A 56 7.86 10.22 -2.66
N PHE A 57 7.20 10.17 -1.51
CA PHE A 57 7.55 9.25 -0.43
C PHE A 57 6.68 8.00 -0.52
N VAL A 58 7.29 6.82 -0.57
CA VAL A 58 6.59 5.53 -0.57
C VAL A 58 6.82 4.83 0.75
N LEU A 59 5.73 4.61 1.50
CA LEU A 59 5.73 3.72 2.65
C LEU A 59 5.57 2.27 2.18
N ASP A 60 6.63 1.49 2.37
CA ASP A 60 6.71 0.09 2.00
C ASP A 60 6.13 -0.85 3.07
N ASP A 61 6.39 -2.16 2.97
CA ASP A 61 5.79 -3.21 3.79
C ASP A 61 5.93 -2.95 5.31
N GLY A 62 4.95 -3.44 6.09
CA GLY A 62 4.93 -3.34 7.56
C GLY A 62 3.90 -2.38 8.15
N TRP A 63 3.15 -1.64 7.33
CA TRP A 63 2.18 -0.63 7.80
C TRP A 63 0.83 -1.22 8.26
N PHE A 64 0.58 -2.50 7.99
CA PHE A 64 -0.72 -3.14 8.17
C PHE A 64 -0.67 -4.30 9.18
N GLY A 65 -1.83 -4.64 9.76
CA GLY A 65 -1.99 -5.77 10.68
C GLY A 65 -0.94 -5.78 11.80
N LYS A 66 -0.30 -6.94 12.01
CA LYS A 66 0.86 -7.12 12.91
C LYS A 66 2.13 -7.41 12.11
N ARG A 67 2.28 -6.78 10.94
CA ARG A 67 3.37 -6.98 9.98
C ARG A 67 4.69 -6.39 10.51
N ASN A 68 5.33 -7.13 11.41
CA ASN A 68 6.65 -6.83 11.98
C ASN A 68 7.76 -7.73 11.40
N SER A 69 7.37 -8.66 10.53
CA SER A 69 8.23 -9.58 9.77
C SER A 69 7.52 -9.95 8.47
N ASP A 70 8.22 -10.67 7.59
CA ASP A 70 7.68 -11.18 6.33
C ASP A 70 6.80 -12.44 6.49
N THR A 71 6.69 -12.98 7.70
CA THR A 71 6.06 -14.28 7.99
C THR A 71 4.56 -14.24 8.27
N GLY A 72 3.91 -13.06 8.33
CA GLY A 72 2.50 -12.96 8.72
C GLY A 72 1.77 -11.71 8.25
N SER A 73 0.48 -11.61 8.57
CA SER A 73 -0.40 -10.46 8.32
C SER A 73 -0.77 -10.14 6.85
N LEU A 74 -0.25 -10.86 5.84
CA LEU A 74 -0.70 -10.66 4.45
C LEU A 74 -2.17 -11.01 4.33
N GLY A 75 -2.96 -10.12 3.71
CA GLY A 75 -4.42 -10.22 3.67
C GLY A 75 -5.13 -9.42 4.76
N ASN A 76 -4.43 -8.93 5.79
CA ASN A 76 -4.97 -8.03 6.81
C ASN A 76 -4.57 -6.57 6.55
N TRP A 77 -5.29 -5.89 5.65
CA TRP A 77 -5.01 -4.52 5.21
C TRP A 77 -5.55 -3.42 6.16
N THR A 78 -5.50 -3.65 7.47
CA THR A 78 -5.87 -2.66 8.49
C THR A 78 -4.65 -1.93 9.01
N GLU A 79 -4.74 -0.63 9.31
CA GLU A 79 -3.59 0.16 9.79
C GLU A 79 -3.03 -0.40 11.11
N ASN A 80 -1.72 -0.60 11.17
CA ASN A 80 -1.04 -0.95 12.42
C ASN A 80 -0.90 0.30 13.32
N LYS A 81 -1.80 0.44 14.29
CA LYS A 81 -1.81 1.58 15.24
C LYS A 81 -0.67 1.59 16.26
N GLU A 82 0.03 0.47 16.45
CA GLU A 82 1.21 0.44 17.31
C GLU A 82 2.37 1.19 16.63
N LYS A 83 2.54 1.02 15.31
CA LYS A 83 3.54 1.75 14.51
C LYS A 83 3.08 3.15 14.11
N LEU A 84 1.79 3.28 13.79
CA LEU A 84 1.16 4.48 13.24
C LEU A 84 0.00 4.93 14.15
N PRO A 85 0.29 5.47 15.36
CA PRO A 85 -0.73 5.84 16.33
C PRO A 85 -1.78 6.81 15.78
N ASP A 86 -1.35 7.80 14.98
CA ASP A 86 -2.26 8.76 14.36
C ASP A 86 -2.86 8.26 13.03
N GLY A 87 -2.44 7.08 12.59
CA GLY A 87 -2.88 6.44 11.37
C GLY A 87 -2.23 6.98 10.09
N LEU A 88 -2.48 6.26 9.00
CA LEU A 88 -1.92 6.59 7.70
C LEU A 88 -2.42 7.93 7.18
N ALA A 89 -3.68 8.31 7.47
CA ALA A 89 -4.26 9.56 6.96
C ALA A 89 -3.52 10.80 7.50
N HIS A 90 -3.11 10.76 8.77
CA HIS A 90 -2.27 11.77 9.38
C HIS A 90 -0.89 11.81 8.73
N LEU A 91 -0.26 10.64 8.57
CA LEU A 91 1.04 10.51 7.94
C LEU A 91 1.05 11.09 6.51
N ALA A 92 0.10 10.68 5.65
CA ALA A 92 0.02 11.16 4.28
C ALA A 92 -0.24 12.68 4.18
N LYS A 93 -0.96 13.25 5.15
CA LYS A 93 -1.14 14.70 5.24
C LYS A 93 0.19 15.38 5.56
N ALA A 94 0.93 14.90 6.57
CA ALA A 94 2.22 15.46 6.95
C ALA A 94 3.25 15.37 5.81
N ILE A 95 3.33 14.25 5.09
CA ILE A 95 4.18 14.10 3.90
C ILE A 95 3.84 15.12 2.82
N LYS A 96 2.54 15.35 2.58
CA LYS A 96 2.09 16.33 1.59
C LYS A 96 2.36 17.78 1.99
N GLU A 97 2.26 18.10 3.28
CA GLU A 97 2.63 19.43 3.79
C GLU A 97 4.12 19.73 3.57
N LYS A 98 4.96 18.70 3.44
CA LYS A 98 6.38 18.80 3.04
C LYS A 98 6.59 18.88 1.52
N GLY A 99 5.52 19.03 0.73
CA GLY A 99 5.58 19.20 -0.73
C GLY A 99 5.71 17.89 -1.53
N MET A 100 5.61 16.73 -0.90
CA MET A 100 5.76 15.42 -1.57
C MET A 100 4.41 14.71 -1.82
N LEU A 101 4.37 13.86 -2.83
CA LEU A 101 3.33 12.86 -2.98
C LEU A 101 3.51 11.73 -1.96
N PHE A 102 2.43 11.03 -1.63
CA PHE A 102 2.46 9.86 -0.76
C PHE A 102 2.05 8.59 -1.52
N GLY A 103 2.87 7.56 -1.46
CA GLY A 103 2.64 6.23 -2.00
C GLY A 103 2.62 5.19 -0.89
N LEU A 104 1.92 4.09 -1.14
CA LEU A 104 1.73 3.00 -0.19
C LEU A 104 1.84 1.65 -0.90
N TRP A 105 2.55 0.71 -0.29
CA TRP A 105 2.74 -0.64 -0.81
C TRP A 105 1.59 -1.58 -0.46
N PHE A 106 1.26 -2.50 -1.37
CA PHE A 106 0.25 -3.54 -1.21
C PHE A 106 0.67 -4.82 -1.95
N GLU A 107 0.41 -5.99 -1.37
CA GLU A 107 0.60 -7.33 -1.97
C GLU A 107 -0.69 -8.15 -1.85
N LEU A 108 -1.69 -7.75 -2.63
CA LEU A 108 -3.08 -8.21 -2.49
C LEU A 108 -3.33 -9.65 -2.92
N GLU A 109 -2.39 -10.23 -3.65
CA GLU A 109 -2.45 -11.59 -4.18
C GLU A 109 -2.01 -12.64 -3.16
N MET A 110 -1.47 -12.21 -2.01
CA MET A 110 -0.98 -13.10 -0.96
C MET A 110 -1.85 -13.07 0.28
N VAL A 111 -1.86 -14.19 1.00
CA VAL A 111 -2.47 -14.32 2.33
C VAL A 111 -1.56 -15.10 3.27
N SER A 112 -1.52 -14.68 4.54
CA SER A 112 -0.83 -15.39 5.61
C SER A 112 -1.82 -16.22 6.45
N ASP A 113 -1.35 -17.35 6.97
CA ASP A 113 -2.13 -18.30 7.79
C ASP A 113 -2.62 -17.72 9.13
N ASP A 114 -1.92 -16.73 9.65
CA ASP A 114 -2.25 -16.01 10.87
C ASP A 114 -3.46 -15.07 10.74
N THR A 115 -3.95 -14.83 9.52
CA THR A 115 -5.05 -13.88 9.24
C THR A 115 -6.43 -14.49 9.34
N ASP A 116 -7.42 -13.68 9.71
CA ASP A 116 -8.82 -14.11 9.72
C ASP A 116 -9.32 -14.43 8.30
N LEU A 117 -8.78 -13.74 7.29
CA LEU A 117 -9.06 -14.02 5.89
C LEU A 117 -8.72 -15.48 5.51
N PHE A 118 -7.58 -15.99 5.99
CA PHE A 118 -7.20 -17.38 5.78
C PHE A 118 -8.12 -18.35 6.53
N LYS A 119 -8.49 -18.02 7.77
CA LYS A 119 -9.35 -18.87 8.61
C LYS A 119 -10.78 -18.96 8.10
N GLU A 120 -11.31 -17.85 7.59
CA GLU A 120 -12.68 -17.77 7.08
C GLU A 120 -12.81 -18.39 5.69
N TYR A 121 -11.78 -18.27 4.84
CA TYR A 121 -11.81 -18.73 3.45
C TYR A 121 -10.57 -19.54 3.05
N PRO A 122 -10.29 -20.68 3.72
CA PRO A 122 -9.12 -21.50 3.41
C PRO A 122 -9.16 -22.07 1.98
N GLU A 123 -10.34 -22.22 1.39
CA GLU A 123 -10.52 -22.70 0.01
C GLU A 123 -10.10 -21.70 -1.07
N TRP A 124 -9.81 -20.44 -0.69
CA TRP A 124 -9.33 -19.43 -1.64
C TRP A 124 -7.83 -19.52 -1.91
N VAL A 125 -7.13 -20.35 -1.14
CA VAL A 125 -5.69 -20.46 -1.18
C VAL A 125 -5.24 -21.56 -2.13
N ILE A 126 -4.31 -21.20 -3.02
CA ILE A 126 -3.47 -22.16 -3.72
C ILE A 126 -2.15 -22.26 -2.98
N GLY A 127 -1.91 -23.42 -2.40
CA GLY A 127 -0.67 -23.73 -1.69
C GLY A 127 -0.72 -25.15 -1.15
N ASN A 128 0.45 -25.70 -0.84
CA ASN A 128 0.50 -26.90 -0.03
C ASN A 128 0.37 -26.47 1.45
N PRO A 129 -0.66 -26.91 2.20
CA PRO A 129 -0.82 -26.58 3.62
C PRO A 129 0.39 -26.96 4.48
N GLU A 130 1.19 -27.93 4.05
CA GLU A 130 2.41 -28.37 4.72
C GLU A 130 3.65 -27.51 4.37
N LYS A 131 3.54 -26.61 3.38
CA LYS A 131 4.60 -25.67 2.96
C LYS A 131 4.06 -24.24 2.99
N ILE A 132 3.87 -23.73 4.20
CA ILE A 132 3.13 -22.51 4.56
C ILE A 132 3.77 -21.20 4.03
N PHE A 133 5.00 -21.24 3.51
CA PHE A 133 5.81 -20.03 3.38
C PHE A 133 5.25 -18.92 2.48
N ARG A 134 4.44 -19.21 1.44
CA ARG A 134 3.75 -18.20 0.61
C ARG A 134 2.52 -18.80 -0.04
N MET A 135 1.34 -18.34 0.38
CA MET A 135 0.06 -18.81 -0.10
C MET A 135 -0.58 -17.75 -1.00
N VAL A 136 -0.84 -18.13 -2.26
CA VAL A 136 -1.40 -17.23 -3.27
C VAL A 136 -2.91 -17.37 -3.25
N VAL A 137 -3.63 -16.26 -3.27
CA VAL A 137 -5.08 -16.26 -3.44
C VAL A 137 -5.45 -16.16 -4.91
N THR A 138 -6.23 -17.11 -5.41
CA THR A 138 -6.65 -17.13 -6.83
C THR A 138 -8.12 -16.85 -7.05
N ASN A 139 -8.89 -16.61 -6.00
CA ASN A 139 -10.29 -16.28 -6.19
C ASN A 139 -10.39 -14.88 -6.83
N LEU A 140 -10.76 -14.83 -8.11
CA LEU A 140 -11.03 -13.60 -8.85
C LEU A 140 -12.05 -12.72 -8.10
N CYS A 141 -12.99 -13.32 -7.35
CA CYS A 141 -13.91 -12.58 -6.50
C CYS A 141 -13.21 -11.91 -5.30
N LEU A 142 -12.14 -12.49 -4.74
CA LEU A 142 -11.33 -11.81 -3.71
C LEU A 142 -10.47 -10.72 -4.34
N ILE A 143 -9.81 -10.94 -5.48
CA ILE A 143 -9.09 -9.86 -6.18
C ILE A 143 -10.07 -8.71 -6.49
N LEU A 144 -11.30 -9.02 -6.91
CA LEU A 144 -12.35 -8.03 -7.14
C LEU A 144 -12.90 -7.42 -5.84
N ALA A 145 -13.02 -8.18 -4.76
CA ALA A 145 -13.49 -7.70 -3.45
C ALA A 145 -12.43 -6.83 -2.76
N ILE A 146 -11.15 -7.18 -2.86
CA ILE A 146 -10.00 -6.38 -2.46
C ILE A 146 -9.87 -5.17 -3.38
N GLN A 147 -10.10 -5.28 -4.69
CA GLN A 147 -10.18 -4.11 -5.56
C GLN A 147 -11.37 -3.21 -5.21
N LYS A 148 -12.50 -3.78 -4.77
CA LYS A 148 -13.69 -3.05 -4.31
C LYS A 148 -13.43 -2.41 -2.96
N TRP A 149 -12.75 -3.11 -2.05
CA TRP A 149 -12.27 -2.60 -0.78
C TRP A 149 -11.22 -1.52 -1.00
N LEU A 150 -10.25 -1.69 -1.89
CA LEU A 150 -9.30 -0.66 -2.31
C LEU A 150 -10.01 0.52 -2.93
N LYS A 151 -11.01 0.31 -3.80
CA LYS A 151 -11.84 1.41 -4.31
C LYS A 151 -12.56 2.11 -3.17
N GLN A 152 -13.14 1.40 -2.21
CA GLN A 152 -13.80 2.02 -1.06
C GLN A 152 -12.81 2.67 -0.08
N PHE A 153 -11.62 2.10 0.11
CA PHE A 153 -10.54 2.57 0.94
C PHE A 153 -9.95 3.81 0.31
N THR A 154 -9.55 3.76 -0.96
CA THR A 154 -9.09 4.92 -1.75
C THR A 154 -10.16 5.99 -1.91
N ILE A 155 -11.45 5.64 -2.06
CA ILE A 155 -12.55 6.61 -2.05
C ILE A 155 -12.67 7.21 -0.65
N LYS A 156 -12.81 6.43 0.43
CA LYS A 156 -12.87 6.95 1.81
C LYS A 156 -11.65 7.79 2.15
N TRP A 157 -10.47 7.36 1.74
CA TRP A 157 -9.21 8.10 1.82
C TRP A 157 -9.29 9.39 1.06
N HIS A 158 -9.49 9.39 -0.26
CA HIS A 158 -9.58 10.60 -1.08
C HIS A 158 -10.71 11.53 -0.63
N THR A 159 -11.81 11.00 -0.06
CA THR A 159 -12.96 11.81 0.40
C THR A 159 -12.72 12.42 1.78
N CYS A 160 -12.18 11.69 2.77
CA CYS A 160 -11.70 12.29 4.03
C CYS A 160 -10.54 13.27 3.75
N TYR A 161 -9.65 12.91 2.81
CA TYR A 161 -8.44 13.67 2.42
C TYR A 161 -8.74 14.95 1.62
N ARG A 162 -9.84 15.00 0.85
CA ARG A 162 -10.22 16.20 0.07
C ARG A 162 -11.20 17.11 0.81
N TYR A 163 -11.94 16.62 1.82
CA TYR A 163 -13.03 17.37 2.45
C TYR A 163 -13.01 17.49 3.98
N GLN A 164 -11.99 17.00 4.70
CA GLN A 164 -11.86 17.11 6.18
C GLN A 164 -13.12 16.71 6.99
N ARG A 165 -14.00 15.87 6.44
CA ARG A 165 -15.19 15.36 7.15
C ARG A 165 -15.05 13.86 7.38
N CYS A 166 -14.36 13.48 8.44
CA CYS A 166 -14.41 12.11 8.93
C CYS A 166 -15.56 12.00 9.95
N ARG A 167 -16.74 11.57 9.51
CA ARG A 167 -17.73 10.98 10.43
C ARG A 167 -17.30 9.54 10.67
N LEU A 168 -16.88 9.26 11.90
CA LEU A 168 -16.81 7.91 12.46
C LEU A 168 -18.16 7.24 12.24
N ILE A 169 -18.20 6.21 11.41
CA ILE A 169 -19.29 5.25 11.41
C ILE A 169 -18.68 3.99 12.02
N THR A 170 -19.04 3.75 13.28
CA THR A 170 -18.92 2.45 13.92
C THR A 170 -19.65 1.43 13.06
N LEU A 171 -18.97 0.38 12.64
CA LEU A 171 -19.58 -0.79 12.04
C LEU A 171 -20.35 -1.51 13.15
N ASN A 172 -21.68 -1.40 13.13
CA ASN A 172 -22.56 -2.52 13.46
C ASN A 172 -22.98 -3.16 12.14
#